data_AF-A0A2U3B0P7-F1
#
_entry.id   AF-A0A2U3B0P7-F1
#
_cell.length_a   1.000
_cell.length_b   1.000
_cell.length_c   1.000
_cell.angle_alpha   90.00
_cell.angle_beta   90.00
_cell.angle_gamma   90.00
#
_symmetry.space_group_name_H-M   'P 1'
#
loop_
_entity.id
_entity.type
_entity.pdbx_description
1 polymer ?
#
loop_
_entity_poly.entity_id
_entity_poly.type
_entity_poly.pdbx_seq_one_letter_code
_entity_poly.pdbx_strand_id
1 'polypeptide(L)'
;MTFKQITSSQNAYIKELYQLKEKSRERKKTGLFLIEGAREIGLAIKGGYSINSILFYPDIFSEEQVNSLTTTLPNTIEISKEVYQKLAHRETTEGVIAVAKAKEFSIKNLSFKNENPLILVAEAPEKPGNIGAILRTADAANVDAVIIANPKTDLYNPNIIRSSVGCIFTNQIATGTTSEIIQFLKENNISIYCAALQASEDYHLQDYTKPTALVVGTEATGLSDEWLENASQNIIIPMQGEIDSMNVSVAAGILIFEAKRQRNFI
;
A
#
# COMPACT_ATOMS: atom_id res chain seq x y z
N MET A 1 -4.29 -11.64 32.55
CA MET A 1 -4.11 -10.37 33.32
C MET A 1 -5.40 -9.59 33.22
N THR A 2 -5.76 -8.67 34.13
CA THR A 2 -7.01 -7.92 33.96
C THR A 2 -6.81 -6.80 32.94
N PHE A 3 -7.35 -6.94 31.74
CA PHE A 3 -7.31 -5.88 30.73
C PHE A 3 -8.22 -4.72 31.10
N LYS A 4 -7.88 -3.53 30.60
CA LYS A 4 -8.82 -2.41 30.62
C LYS A 4 -10.01 -2.77 29.73
N GLN A 5 -11.23 -2.55 30.23
CA GLN A 5 -12.46 -2.81 29.46
C GLN A 5 -13.11 -1.50 29.01
N ILE A 6 -13.56 -1.43 27.76
CA ILE A 6 -14.36 -0.31 27.24
C ILE A 6 -15.61 -0.87 26.56
N THR A 7 -16.76 -0.64 27.18
CA THR A 7 -18.05 -1.15 26.69
C THR A 7 -18.90 -0.12 25.95
N SER A 8 -18.67 1.18 26.18
CA SER A 8 -19.48 2.26 25.61
C SER A 8 -18.88 2.86 24.35
N SER A 9 -19.66 2.92 23.27
CA SER A 9 -19.31 3.61 22.03
C SER A 9 -19.19 5.13 22.18
N GLN A 10 -19.63 5.68 23.31
CA GLN A 10 -19.56 7.10 23.64
C GLN A 10 -18.28 7.51 24.37
N ASN A 11 -17.46 6.52 24.76
CA ASN A 11 -16.16 6.75 25.39
C ASN A 11 -15.29 7.67 24.52
N ALA A 12 -14.61 8.64 25.15
CA ALA A 12 -13.82 9.66 24.45
C ALA A 12 -12.76 9.04 23.53
N TYR A 13 -12.06 8.02 24.00
CA TYR A 13 -11.05 7.32 23.23
C TYR A 13 -11.65 6.61 22.00
N ILE A 14 -12.82 5.96 22.15
CA ILE A 14 -13.50 5.31 21.02
C ILE A 14 -13.99 6.34 19.99
N LYS A 15 -14.42 7.52 20.43
CA LYS A 15 -14.75 8.62 19.52
C LYS A 15 -13.54 9.08 18.71
N GLU A 16 -12.38 9.21 19.35
CA GLU A 16 -11.11 9.55 18.68
C GLU A 16 -10.72 8.48 17.65
N LEU A 17 -10.75 7.20 18.02
CA LEU A 17 -10.45 6.10 17.09
C LEU A 17 -11.42 6.08 15.90
N TYR A 18 -12.71 6.33 16.13
CA TYR A 18 -13.68 6.44 15.06
C TYR A 18 -13.37 7.60 14.11
N GLN A 19 -12.84 8.73 14.60
CA GLN A 19 -12.37 9.79 13.71
C GLN A 19 -11.16 9.35 12.87
N LEU A 20 -10.24 8.56 13.42
CA LEU A 20 -9.10 8.01 12.65
C LEU A 20 -9.56 7.07 11.52
N LYS A 21 -10.64 6.31 11.73
CA LYS A 21 -11.27 5.49 10.68
C LYS A 21 -11.77 6.35 9.52
N GLU A 22 -12.56 7.38 9.83
CA GLU A 22 -13.31 8.15 8.83
C GLU A 22 -12.49 9.26 8.16
N LYS A 23 -11.59 9.92 8.89
CA LYS A 23 -10.99 11.19 8.46
C LYS A 23 -9.48 11.09 8.27
N SER A 24 -9.04 11.20 7.02
CA SER A 24 -7.61 11.32 6.69
C SER A 24 -6.93 12.48 7.41
N ARG A 25 -7.61 13.62 7.56
CA ARG A 25 -7.06 14.79 8.28
C ARG A 25 -6.67 14.44 9.72
N GLU A 26 -7.46 13.61 10.40
CA GLU A 26 -7.17 13.21 11.79
C GLU A 26 -5.99 12.23 11.85
N ARG A 27 -5.87 11.31 10.88
CA ARG A 27 -4.68 10.46 10.76
C ARG A 27 -3.41 11.28 10.52
N LYS A 28 -3.45 12.26 9.61
CA LYS A 28 -2.33 13.17 9.36
C LYS A 28 -1.97 14.03 10.58
N LYS A 29 -2.96 14.53 11.30
CA LYS A 29 -2.76 15.36 12.50
C LYS A 29 -2.14 14.59 13.67
N THR A 30 -2.61 13.37 13.90
CA THR A 30 -2.21 12.56 15.06
C THR A 30 -1.00 11.67 14.76
N GLY A 31 -0.72 11.38 13.50
CA GLY A 31 0.23 10.35 13.09
C GLY A 31 -0.22 8.94 13.45
N LEU A 32 -1.51 8.73 13.73
CA LEU A 32 -2.08 7.44 14.12
C LEU A 32 -3.09 6.95 13.08
N PHE A 33 -3.22 5.63 12.96
CA PHE A 33 -4.21 4.99 12.11
C PHE A 33 -4.66 3.63 12.67
N LEU A 34 -5.78 3.12 12.17
CA LEU A 34 -6.34 1.83 12.58
C LEU A 34 -5.95 0.72 11.62
N ILE A 35 -5.71 -0.46 12.17
CA ILE A 35 -5.47 -1.70 11.44
C ILE A 35 -6.47 -2.73 11.97
N GLU A 36 -7.30 -3.30 11.11
CA GLU A 36 -8.22 -4.37 11.48
C GLU A 36 -7.72 -5.70 10.90
N GLY A 37 -7.77 -6.76 11.70
CA GLY A 37 -7.40 -8.11 11.27
C GLY A 37 -6.08 -8.59 11.85
N ALA A 38 -6.05 -9.82 12.35
CA ALA A 38 -4.85 -10.42 12.95
C ALA A 38 -3.70 -10.52 11.94
N ARG A 39 -4.03 -10.82 10.67
CA ARG A 39 -3.05 -10.91 9.58
C ARG A 39 -2.42 -9.56 9.28
N GLU A 40 -3.23 -8.53 9.08
CA GLU A 40 -2.78 -7.17 8.77
C GLU A 40 -1.96 -6.59 9.93
N ILE A 41 -2.36 -6.84 11.19
CA ILE A 41 -1.61 -6.46 12.38
C ILE A 41 -0.24 -7.18 12.42
N GLY A 42 -0.22 -8.49 12.15
CA GLY A 42 1.02 -9.26 12.09
C GLY A 42 1.99 -8.75 11.01
N LEU A 43 1.48 -8.39 9.83
CA LEU A 43 2.27 -7.77 8.77
C LEU A 43 2.77 -6.37 9.15
N ALA A 44 1.97 -5.58 9.86
CA ALA A 44 2.40 -4.28 10.39
C ALA A 44 3.58 -4.43 11.37
N ILE A 45 3.51 -5.39 12.29
CA ILE A 45 4.59 -5.69 13.23
C ILE A 45 5.84 -6.16 12.48
N LYS A 46 5.69 -7.10 11.52
CA LYS A 46 6.81 -7.56 10.67
C LYS A 46 7.43 -6.43 9.85
N GLY A 47 6.60 -5.50 9.38
CA GLY A 47 7.00 -4.27 8.70
C GLY A 47 7.64 -3.22 9.62
N GLY A 48 7.82 -3.52 10.91
CA GLY A 48 8.45 -2.65 11.89
C GLY A 48 7.62 -1.41 12.25
N TYR A 49 6.30 -1.50 12.20
CA TYR A 49 5.41 -0.44 12.69
C TYR A 49 5.28 -0.50 14.22
N SER A 50 5.22 0.67 14.86
CA SER A 50 4.98 0.74 16.30
C SER A 50 3.48 0.64 16.59
N ILE A 51 3.08 -0.44 17.26
CA ILE A 51 1.71 -0.62 17.75
C ILE A 51 1.55 0.12 19.07
N ASN A 52 0.63 1.08 19.11
CA ASN A 52 0.32 1.86 20.31
C ASN A 52 -0.63 1.12 21.24
N SER A 53 -1.65 0.48 20.68
CA SER A 53 -2.66 -0.27 21.44
C SER A 53 -3.32 -1.34 20.57
N ILE A 54 -3.83 -2.38 21.24
CA ILE A 54 -4.64 -3.45 20.65
C ILE A 54 -5.99 -3.45 21.36
N LEU A 55 -7.06 -3.43 20.58
CA LEU A 55 -8.43 -3.56 21.04
C LEU A 55 -8.98 -4.89 20.52
N PHE A 56 -9.59 -5.69 21.39
CA PHE A 56 -10.12 -7.00 21.00
C PHE A 56 -11.50 -7.26 21.60
N TYR A 57 -12.35 -7.95 20.82
CA TYR A 57 -13.68 -8.40 21.24
C TYR A 57 -13.61 -9.90 21.59
N PRO A 58 -13.71 -10.28 22.89
CA PRO A 58 -13.39 -11.62 23.37
C PRO A 58 -14.22 -12.76 22.76
N ASP A 59 -15.44 -12.48 22.29
CA ASP A 59 -16.30 -13.50 21.68
C ASP A 59 -15.80 -13.95 20.29
N ILE A 60 -14.89 -13.19 19.67
CA ILE A 60 -14.35 -13.47 18.33
C ILE A 60 -12.83 -13.69 18.39
N PHE A 61 -12.13 -12.94 19.24
CA PHE A 61 -10.68 -12.98 19.35
C PHE A 61 -10.26 -13.08 20.81
N SER A 62 -9.62 -14.18 21.21
CA SER A 62 -9.33 -14.49 22.62
C SER A 62 -8.08 -13.78 23.16
N GLU A 63 -7.95 -13.72 24.49
CA GLU A 63 -6.73 -13.24 25.16
C GLU A 63 -5.48 -14.01 24.70
N GLU A 64 -5.60 -15.33 24.50
CA GLU A 64 -4.50 -16.17 24.00
C GLU A 64 -4.06 -15.74 22.60
N GLN A 65 -5.01 -15.46 21.71
CA GLN A 65 -4.71 -14.97 20.37
C GLN A 65 -4.06 -13.58 20.41
N VAL A 66 -4.48 -12.68 21.29
CA VAL A 66 -3.81 -11.38 21.49
C VAL A 66 -2.36 -11.56 21.94
N ASN A 67 -2.13 -12.43 22.92
CA ASN A 67 -0.79 -12.71 23.43
C ASN A 67 0.12 -13.36 22.36
N SER A 68 -0.46 -14.05 21.38
CA SER A 68 0.28 -14.64 20.26
C SER A 68 0.69 -13.62 19.17
N LEU A 69 0.04 -12.45 19.09
CA LEU A 69 0.33 -11.46 18.04
C LEU A 69 1.67 -10.77 18.23
N THR A 70 2.11 -10.57 19.47
CA THR A 70 3.31 -9.81 19.79
C THR A 70 3.90 -10.25 21.13
N THR A 71 5.22 -10.37 21.17
CA THR A 71 5.97 -10.67 22.41
C THR A 71 6.01 -9.49 23.36
N THR A 72 5.83 -8.27 22.85
CA THR A 72 5.63 -7.05 23.65
C THR A 72 4.16 -6.69 23.61
N LEU A 73 3.45 -6.84 24.73
CA LEU A 73 2.05 -6.47 24.84
C LEU A 73 1.93 -4.94 24.90
N PRO A 74 1.42 -4.27 23.86
CA PRO A 74 1.08 -2.86 23.95
C PRO A 74 -0.13 -2.70 24.90
N ASN A 75 -0.57 -1.45 25.10
CA ASN A 75 -1.79 -1.18 25.85
C ASN A 75 -2.97 -1.96 25.23
N THR A 76 -3.42 -3.02 25.92
CA THR A 76 -4.40 -3.97 25.42
C THR A 76 -5.74 -3.73 26.12
N ILE A 77 -6.79 -3.61 25.31
CA ILE A 77 -8.12 -3.17 25.75
C ILE A 77 -9.16 -4.16 25.25
N GLU A 78 -9.91 -4.74 26.17
CA GLU A 78 -11.09 -5.54 25.83
C GLU A 78 -12.26 -4.59 25.51
N ILE A 79 -12.97 -4.86 24.42
CA ILE A 79 -14.08 -4.03 23.95
C ILE A 79 -15.37 -4.82 23.76
N SER A 80 -16.51 -4.14 23.93
CA SER A 80 -17.82 -4.73 23.63
C SER A 80 -18.06 -4.88 22.13
N LYS A 81 -19.04 -5.73 21.76
CA LYS A 81 -19.54 -5.86 20.39
C LYS A 81 -19.91 -4.52 19.75
N GLU A 82 -20.60 -3.66 20.50
CA GLU A 82 -21.04 -2.33 20.02
C GLU A 82 -19.83 -1.45 19.66
N VAL A 83 -18.81 -1.43 20.51
CA VAL A 83 -17.57 -0.68 20.27
C VAL A 83 -16.82 -1.26 19.07
N TYR A 84 -16.72 -2.59 18.97
CA TYR A 84 -16.06 -3.25 17.85
C TYR A 84 -16.77 -2.92 16.53
N GLN A 85 -18.09 -3.09 16.43
CA GLN A 85 -18.85 -2.78 15.22
C GLN A 85 -18.73 -1.32 14.76
N LYS A 86 -18.56 -0.38 15.69
CA LYS A 86 -18.33 1.03 15.36
C LYS A 86 -16.96 1.25 14.70
N LEU A 87 -15.93 0.61 15.22
CA LEU A 87 -14.53 0.79 14.78
C LEU A 87 -14.13 -0.12 13.62
N ALA A 88 -14.69 -1.33 13.57
CA ALA A 88 -14.41 -2.32 12.55
C ALA A 88 -14.84 -1.78 11.19
N HIS A 89 -13.99 -1.99 10.19
CA HIS A 89 -14.28 -1.68 8.81
C HIS A 89 -15.02 -2.85 8.14
N ARG A 90 -14.81 -4.09 8.62
CA ARG A 90 -15.68 -5.24 8.37
C ARG A 90 -16.78 -5.30 9.44
N GLU A 91 -17.89 -5.96 9.16
CA GLU A 91 -18.99 -6.02 10.13
C GLU A 91 -18.60 -6.78 11.41
N THR A 92 -18.19 -8.05 11.32
CA THR A 92 -18.01 -8.89 12.53
C THR A 92 -17.01 -10.06 12.44
N THR A 93 -15.97 -10.10 11.60
CA THR A 93 -15.19 -11.36 11.41
C THR A 93 -13.84 -11.45 12.10
N GLU A 94 -13.16 -10.34 12.37
CA GLU A 94 -11.76 -10.39 12.81
C GLU A 94 -11.59 -10.26 14.32
N GLY A 95 -12.47 -9.53 14.99
CA GLY A 95 -12.48 -9.37 16.45
C GLY A 95 -11.31 -8.58 17.04
N VAL A 96 -10.37 -8.07 16.22
CA VAL A 96 -9.18 -7.35 16.69
C VAL A 96 -8.85 -6.13 15.84
N ILE A 97 -8.49 -5.04 16.50
CA ILE A 97 -8.09 -3.75 15.90
C ILE A 97 -6.84 -3.25 16.61
N ALA A 98 -5.82 -2.85 15.87
CA ALA A 98 -4.66 -2.15 16.40
C ALA A 98 -4.70 -0.66 16.05
N VAL A 99 -4.12 0.16 16.94
CA VAL A 99 -3.77 1.55 16.66
C VAL A 99 -2.27 1.60 16.46
N ALA A 100 -1.82 2.07 15.30
CA ALA A 100 -0.40 2.11 14.93
C ALA A 100 0.07 3.53 14.60
N LYS A 101 1.37 3.77 14.75
CA LYS A 101 2.01 5.02 14.32
C LYS A 101 2.35 4.96 12.84
N ALA A 102 1.98 6.01 12.10
CA ALA A 102 2.32 6.19 10.70
C ALA A 102 3.84 6.35 10.52
N LYS A 103 4.38 5.74 9.46
CA LYS A 103 5.70 6.03 8.92
C LYS A 103 5.60 7.10 7.83
N GLU A 104 6.69 7.84 7.64
CA GLU A 104 6.83 8.81 6.57
C GLU A 104 7.27 8.12 5.26
N PHE A 105 6.54 8.37 4.18
CA PHE A 105 6.82 7.81 2.85
C PHE A 105 7.59 8.78 1.95
N SER A 106 8.52 9.56 2.49
CA SER A 106 9.30 10.50 1.69
C SER A 106 10.20 9.73 0.71
N ILE A 107 10.23 10.15 -0.57
CA ILE A 107 11.14 9.58 -1.59
C ILE A 107 12.61 9.62 -1.16
N LYS A 108 12.99 10.59 -0.32
CA LYS A 108 14.35 10.74 0.23
C LYS A 108 14.77 9.59 1.15
N ASN A 109 13.81 8.84 1.68
CA ASN A 109 14.07 7.70 2.57
C ASN A 109 14.18 6.37 1.80
N LEU A 110 13.99 6.39 0.47
CA LEU A 110 14.02 5.20 -0.36
C LEU A 110 15.46 4.74 -0.57
N SER A 111 15.71 3.45 -0.40
CA SER A 111 17.03 2.84 -0.61
C SER A 111 16.89 1.43 -1.20
N PHE A 112 17.72 1.13 -2.19
CA PHE A 112 17.72 -0.16 -2.87
C PHE A 112 18.83 -1.05 -2.34
N LYS A 113 18.49 -2.32 -2.12
CA LYS A 113 19.47 -3.35 -1.73
C LYS A 113 20.04 -4.08 -2.94
N ASN A 114 19.28 -4.10 -4.04
CA ASN A 114 19.66 -4.78 -5.27
C ASN A 114 20.32 -3.80 -6.23
N GLU A 115 21.36 -4.25 -6.94
CA GLU A 115 22.06 -3.45 -7.95
C GLU A 115 21.15 -3.10 -9.14
N ASN A 116 20.22 -4.01 -9.48
CA ASN A 116 19.24 -3.83 -10.53
C ASN A 116 17.84 -3.74 -9.90
N PRO A 117 17.40 -2.61 -9.33
CA PRO A 117 16.09 -2.53 -8.73
C PRO A 117 14.97 -2.70 -9.78
N LEU A 118 13.86 -3.32 -9.39
CA LEU A 118 12.58 -3.29 -10.10
C LEU A 118 11.59 -2.47 -9.28
N ILE A 119 11.13 -1.36 -9.85
CA ILE A 119 10.27 -0.39 -9.17
C ILE A 119 8.97 -0.28 -9.94
N LEU A 120 7.86 -0.20 -9.21
CA LEU A 120 6.59 0.23 -9.78
C LEU A 120 6.33 1.68 -9.37
N VAL A 121 5.97 2.52 -10.33
CA VAL A 121 5.49 3.88 -10.09
C VAL A 121 4.03 3.97 -10.51
N ALA A 122 3.15 4.40 -9.62
CA ALA A 122 1.75 4.67 -9.94
C ALA A 122 1.48 6.17 -9.87
N GLU A 123 1.07 6.79 -10.98
CA GLU A 123 0.76 8.21 -11.03
C GLU A 123 -0.68 8.49 -10.58
N ALA A 124 -0.79 9.33 -9.55
CA ALA A 124 -2.03 9.87 -9.01
C ALA A 124 -3.17 8.85 -8.83
N PRO A 125 -2.92 7.64 -8.28
CA PRO A 125 -3.98 6.63 -8.16
C PRO A 125 -5.05 7.10 -7.18
N GLU A 126 -6.31 7.08 -7.63
CA GLU A 126 -7.42 7.63 -6.85
C GLU A 126 -8.13 6.54 -6.03
N LYS A 127 -8.42 5.40 -6.66
CA LYS A 127 -9.25 4.35 -6.05
C LYS A 127 -8.43 3.53 -5.04
N PRO A 128 -8.84 3.48 -3.75
CA PRO A 128 -8.17 2.66 -2.74
C PRO A 128 -7.96 1.19 -3.13
N GLY A 129 -8.94 0.59 -3.81
CA GLY A 129 -8.89 -0.80 -4.26
C GLY A 129 -7.76 -1.06 -5.27
N ASN A 130 -7.53 -0.14 -6.21
CA ASN A 130 -6.44 -0.26 -7.18
C ASN A 130 -5.09 -0.15 -6.49
N ILE A 131 -4.93 0.80 -5.56
CA ILE A 131 -3.69 0.95 -4.78
C ILE A 131 -3.41 -0.33 -4.00
N GLY A 132 -4.42 -0.88 -3.32
CA GLY A 132 -4.25 -2.13 -2.57
C GLY A 132 -3.89 -3.32 -3.45
N ALA A 133 -4.55 -3.48 -4.61
CA ALA A 133 -4.24 -4.55 -5.56
C ALA A 133 -2.82 -4.41 -6.14
N ILE A 134 -2.39 -3.20 -6.44
CA ILE A 134 -1.01 -2.88 -6.86
C ILE A 134 -0.02 -3.30 -5.77
N LEU A 135 -0.22 -2.87 -4.52
CA LEU A 135 0.68 -3.20 -3.40
C LEU A 135 0.76 -4.71 -3.16
N ARG A 136 -0.37 -5.41 -3.30
CA ARG A 136 -0.41 -6.88 -3.18
C ARG A 136 0.37 -7.56 -4.30
N THR A 137 0.26 -7.07 -5.53
CA THR A 137 1.00 -7.59 -6.69
C THR A 137 2.50 -7.33 -6.53
N ALA A 138 2.88 -6.12 -6.11
CA ALA A 138 4.24 -5.71 -5.83
C ALA A 138 4.91 -6.59 -4.76
N ASP A 139 4.19 -6.86 -3.66
CA ASP A 139 4.66 -7.75 -2.59
C ASP A 139 4.83 -9.19 -3.09
N ALA A 140 3.85 -9.72 -3.83
CA ALA A 140 3.90 -11.07 -4.39
C ALA A 140 5.06 -11.26 -5.39
N ALA A 141 5.37 -10.23 -6.17
CA ALA A 141 6.51 -10.21 -7.09
C ALA A 141 7.84 -9.86 -6.40
N ASN A 142 7.81 -9.45 -5.12
CA ASN A 142 8.96 -8.94 -4.37
C ASN A 142 9.71 -7.87 -5.18
N VAL A 143 8.99 -6.82 -5.61
CA VAL A 143 9.60 -5.63 -6.22
C VAL A 143 10.37 -4.84 -5.17
N ASP A 144 11.36 -4.06 -5.60
CA ASP A 144 12.23 -3.33 -4.68
C ASP A 144 11.53 -2.14 -4.01
N ALA A 145 10.62 -1.48 -4.74
CA ALA A 145 9.82 -0.39 -4.21
C ALA A 145 8.53 -0.18 -5.01
N VAL A 146 7.54 0.40 -4.33
CA VAL A 146 6.37 1.02 -4.95
C VAL A 146 6.39 2.51 -4.66
N ILE A 147 6.39 3.33 -5.71
CA ILE A 147 6.37 4.79 -5.59
C ILE A 147 5.00 5.30 -6.05
N ILE A 148 4.34 6.10 -5.22
CA ILE A 148 3.07 6.74 -5.58
C ILE A 148 3.33 8.20 -5.89
N ALA A 149 3.26 8.57 -7.17
CA ALA A 149 3.41 9.96 -7.58
C ALA A 149 2.10 10.73 -7.34
N ASN A 150 2.21 11.95 -6.80
CA ASN A 150 1.07 12.83 -6.52
C ASN A 150 -0.09 12.12 -5.79
N PRO A 151 0.13 11.51 -4.61
CA PRO A 151 -0.88 10.71 -3.94
C PRO A 151 -2.13 11.54 -3.62
N LYS A 152 -3.24 11.22 -4.28
CA LYS A 152 -4.56 11.83 -4.02
C LYS A 152 -5.27 11.20 -2.83
N THR A 153 -4.93 9.95 -2.52
CA THR A 153 -5.51 9.19 -1.41
C THR A 153 -4.46 8.94 -0.34
N ASP A 154 -4.88 9.08 0.92
CA ASP A 154 -4.08 8.74 2.08
C ASP A 154 -3.83 7.23 2.16
N LEU A 155 -2.57 6.82 2.18
CA LEU A 155 -2.16 5.41 2.11
C LEU A 155 -2.64 4.59 3.32
N TYR A 156 -2.81 5.22 4.49
CA TYR A 156 -3.36 4.54 5.67
C TYR A 156 -4.90 4.52 5.70
N ASN A 157 -5.55 4.77 4.56
CA ASN A 157 -7.00 4.55 4.43
C ASN A 157 -7.34 3.08 4.70
N PRO A 158 -8.34 2.78 5.56
CA PRO A 158 -8.75 1.40 5.87
C PRO A 158 -9.03 0.54 4.64
N ASN A 159 -9.56 1.14 3.55
CA ASN A 159 -9.81 0.43 2.30
C ASN A 159 -8.52 -0.02 1.60
N ILE A 160 -7.41 0.74 1.70
CA ILE A 160 -6.11 0.36 1.12
C ILE A 160 -5.49 -0.76 1.94
N ILE A 161 -5.48 -0.63 3.27
CA ILE A 161 -4.97 -1.68 4.17
C ILE A 161 -5.69 -3.00 3.89
N ARG A 162 -7.02 -2.95 3.79
CA ARG A 162 -7.85 -4.12 3.50
C ARG A 162 -7.61 -4.70 2.10
N SER A 163 -7.67 -3.88 1.06
CA SER A 163 -7.53 -4.37 -0.33
C SER A 163 -6.11 -4.85 -0.64
N SER A 164 -5.09 -4.32 0.05
CA SER A 164 -3.72 -4.85 0.01
C SER A 164 -3.51 -6.09 0.88
N VAL A 165 -4.47 -6.47 1.73
CA VAL A 165 -4.31 -7.57 2.71
C VAL A 165 -3.06 -7.34 3.60
N GLY A 166 -2.81 -6.08 3.95
CA GLY A 166 -1.66 -5.66 4.76
C GLY A 166 -0.33 -5.52 4.02
N CYS A 167 -0.26 -5.75 2.70
CA CYS A 167 0.98 -5.59 1.92
C CYS A 167 1.50 -4.14 1.89
N ILE A 168 0.72 -3.14 2.30
CA ILE A 168 1.21 -1.78 2.58
C ILE A 168 2.33 -1.76 3.64
N PHE A 169 2.35 -2.72 4.55
CA PHE A 169 3.31 -2.76 5.64
C PHE A 169 4.63 -3.47 5.30
N THR A 170 4.63 -4.30 4.27
CA THR A 170 5.78 -5.12 3.87
C THR A 170 6.54 -4.57 2.67
N ASN A 171 5.86 -3.84 1.78
CA ASN A 171 6.51 -3.14 0.69
C ASN A 171 7.34 -1.95 1.19
N GLN A 172 8.44 -1.66 0.49
CA GLN A 172 9.09 -0.36 0.58
C GLN A 172 8.30 0.66 -0.26
N ILE A 173 7.71 1.65 0.39
CA ILE A 173 6.83 2.63 -0.26
C ILE A 173 7.40 4.04 -0.16
N ALA A 174 7.35 4.76 -1.26
CA ALA A 174 7.65 6.18 -1.31
C ALA A 174 6.55 6.99 -2.01
N THR A 175 6.53 8.28 -1.74
CA THR A 175 5.62 9.28 -2.30
C THR A 175 6.42 10.54 -2.63
N GLY A 176 5.97 11.25 -3.65
CA GLY A 176 6.58 12.50 -4.10
C GLY A 176 5.77 13.10 -5.25
N THR A 177 6.16 14.29 -5.69
CA THR A 177 5.67 14.86 -6.95
C THR A 177 6.24 14.10 -8.15
N THR A 178 5.60 14.21 -9.31
CA THR A 178 6.12 13.61 -10.57
C THR A 178 7.56 14.03 -10.82
N SER A 179 7.85 15.33 -10.75
CA SER A 179 9.18 15.88 -10.97
C SER A 179 10.23 15.34 -9.99
N GLU A 180 9.92 15.27 -8.70
CA GLU A 180 10.83 14.71 -7.68
C GLU A 180 11.17 13.25 -7.95
N ILE A 181 10.18 12.46 -8.38
CA ILE A 181 10.36 11.03 -8.64
C ILE A 181 11.18 10.83 -9.92
N ILE A 182 10.87 11.54 -11.01
CA ILE A 182 11.64 11.47 -12.25
C ILE A 182 13.10 11.85 -11.98
N GLN A 183 13.34 12.93 -11.23
CA GLN A 183 14.68 13.35 -10.85
C GLN A 183 15.41 12.25 -10.06
N PHE A 184 14.76 11.69 -9.03
CA PHE A 184 15.32 10.60 -8.24
C PHE A 184 15.69 9.38 -9.10
N LEU A 185 14.82 8.97 -10.03
CA LEU A 185 15.07 7.82 -10.90
C LEU A 185 16.27 8.07 -11.83
N LYS A 186 16.37 9.28 -12.40
CA LYS A 186 17.50 9.67 -13.26
C LYS A 186 18.82 9.72 -12.50
N GLU A 187 18.84 10.31 -11.31
CA GLU A 187 20.05 10.38 -10.46
C GLU A 187 20.57 9.00 -10.07
N ASN A 188 19.69 8.00 -9.98
CA ASN A 188 20.03 6.61 -9.68
C ASN A 188 20.24 5.75 -10.95
N ASN A 189 20.26 6.34 -12.15
CA ASN A 189 20.40 5.64 -13.44
C ASN A 189 19.35 4.52 -13.65
N ILE A 190 18.11 4.76 -13.24
CA ILE A 190 16.99 3.83 -13.38
C ILE A 190 16.23 4.17 -14.67
N SER A 191 16.08 3.18 -15.55
CA SER A 191 15.34 3.35 -16.80
C SER A 191 13.84 3.47 -16.53
N ILE A 192 13.17 4.43 -17.17
CA ILE A 192 11.77 4.75 -16.96
C ILE A 192 10.95 4.20 -18.12
N TYR A 193 10.10 3.22 -17.87
CA TYR A 193 9.21 2.63 -18.88
C TYR A 193 7.76 2.99 -18.60
N CYS A 194 7.19 3.82 -19.46
CA CYS A 194 5.85 4.38 -19.27
C CYS A 194 4.80 3.55 -20.01
N ALA A 195 3.82 3.00 -19.30
CA ALA A 195 2.70 2.29 -19.90
C ALA A 195 1.74 3.28 -20.57
N ALA A 196 1.89 3.47 -21.88
CA ALA A 196 1.16 4.47 -22.66
C ALA A 196 0.95 4.01 -24.11
N LEU A 197 -0.07 4.56 -24.78
CA LEU A 197 -0.38 4.24 -26.18
C LEU A 197 0.50 4.97 -27.19
N GLN A 198 1.06 6.13 -26.81
CA GLN A 198 1.80 7.00 -27.72
C GLN A 198 3.27 6.61 -27.80
N ALA A 199 3.82 6.58 -29.03
CA ALA A 199 5.23 6.30 -29.29
C ALA A 199 5.73 5.02 -28.57
N SER A 200 4.86 4.03 -28.45
CA SER A 200 5.08 2.86 -27.62
C SER A 200 5.63 1.67 -28.41
N GLU A 201 6.50 0.92 -27.76
CA GLU A 201 6.93 -0.40 -28.21
C GLU A 201 6.25 -1.50 -27.39
N ASP A 202 6.15 -2.71 -27.95
CA ASP A 202 5.58 -3.83 -27.22
C ASP A 202 6.37 -4.12 -25.93
N TYR A 203 5.67 -4.19 -24.80
CA TYR A 203 6.29 -4.30 -23.47
C TYR A 203 7.28 -5.47 -23.34
N HIS A 204 7.00 -6.59 -24.01
CA HIS A 204 7.80 -7.80 -23.90
C HIS A 204 9.12 -7.78 -24.70
N LEU A 205 9.36 -6.73 -25.51
CA LEU A 205 10.59 -6.56 -26.29
C LEU A 205 11.67 -5.79 -25.52
N GLN A 206 11.32 -5.13 -24.42
CA GLN A 206 12.25 -4.33 -23.63
C GLN A 206 13.11 -5.19 -22.70
N ASP A 207 14.28 -4.67 -22.34
CA ASP A 207 15.22 -5.30 -21.40
C ASP A 207 14.99 -4.78 -19.96
N TYR A 208 14.27 -5.56 -19.17
CA TYR A 208 13.99 -5.27 -17.76
C TYR A 208 15.00 -5.90 -16.79
N THR A 209 16.08 -6.52 -17.28
CA THR A 209 17.11 -7.13 -16.41
C THR A 209 17.98 -6.07 -15.71
N LYS A 210 17.97 -4.85 -16.24
CA LYS A 210 18.66 -3.65 -15.74
C LYS A 210 17.80 -2.85 -14.74
N PRO A 211 18.35 -1.83 -14.04
CA PRO A 211 17.56 -0.96 -13.16
C PRO A 211 16.34 -0.38 -13.89
N THR A 212 15.14 -0.70 -13.41
CA THR A 212 13.87 -0.49 -14.14
C THR A 212 12.81 0.11 -13.23
N ALA A 213 12.16 1.17 -13.69
CA ALA A 213 10.93 1.71 -13.15
C ALA A 213 9.80 1.54 -14.18
N LEU A 214 8.78 0.76 -13.83
CA LEU A 214 7.56 0.60 -14.61
C LEU A 214 6.54 1.64 -14.13
N VAL A 215 6.10 2.53 -15.00
CA VAL A 215 5.21 3.64 -14.65
C VAL A 215 3.82 3.38 -15.23
N VAL A 216 2.80 3.42 -14.37
CA VAL A 216 1.40 3.24 -14.76
C VAL A 216 0.57 4.47 -14.36
N GLY A 217 -0.27 4.92 -15.30
CA GLY A 217 -1.12 6.11 -15.13
C GLY A 217 -2.52 5.79 -14.60
N THR A 218 -3.35 6.83 -14.52
CA THR A 218 -4.76 6.65 -14.11
C THR A 218 -5.59 6.03 -15.23
N GLU A 219 -6.70 5.37 -14.89
CA GLU A 219 -7.57 4.78 -15.91
C GLU A 219 -8.26 5.83 -16.81
N ALA A 220 -8.41 7.07 -16.34
CA ALA A 220 -9.17 8.10 -17.04
C ALA A 220 -8.31 8.94 -18.00
N THR A 221 -7.08 9.25 -17.61
CA THR A 221 -6.20 10.18 -18.34
C THR A 221 -4.88 9.56 -18.76
N GLY A 222 -4.58 8.34 -18.34
CA GLY A 222 -3.25 7.76 -18.53
C GLY A 222 -2.18 8.50 -17.73
N LEU A 223 -0.98 8.58 -18.30
CA LEU A 223 0.18 9.27 -17.74
C LEU A 223 0.23 10.73 -18.22
N SER A 224 0.78 11.61 -17.38
CA SER A 224 1.05 13.00 -17.75
C SER A 224 2.16 13.12 -18.81
N ASP A 225 2.14 14.20 -19.59
CA ASP A 225 3.17 14.49 -20.58
C ASP A 225 4.57 14.54 -19.97
N GLU A 226 4.69 15.00 -18.72
CA GLU A 226 5.95 15.01 -17.99
C GLU A 226 6.57 13.61 -17.86
N TRP A 227 5.77 12.57 -17.64
CA TRP A 227 6.26 11.19 -17.66
C TRP A 227 6.66 10.73 -19.06
N LEU A 228 5.86 11.06 -20.07
CA LEU A 228 6.09 10.62 -21.45
C LEU A 228 7.35 11.25 -22.05
N GLU A 229 7.60 12.53 -21.78
CA GLU A 229 8.79 13.26 -22.24
C GLU A 229 10.09 12.80 -21.55
N ASN A 230 9.97 12.21 -20.36
CA ASN A 230 11.12 11.73 -19.57
C ASN A 230 11.28 10.21 -19.59
N ALA A 231 10.41 9.49 -20.32
CA ALA A 231 10.50 8.05 -20.46
C ALA A 231 11.78 7.66 -21.21
N SER A 232 12.41 6.57 -20.78
CA SER A 232 13.40 5.86 -21.59
C SER A 232 12.74 5.20 -22.80
N GLN A 233 11.55 4.63 -22.60
CA GLN A 233 10.71 4.07 -23.66
C GLN A 233 9.26 4.01 -23.18
N ASN A 234 8.31 4.44 -24.01
CA ASN A 234 6.91 4.15 -23.78
C ASN A 234 6.64 2.69 -24.18
N ILE A 235 5.84 1.98 -23.38
CA ILE A 235 5.52 0.57 -23.60
C ILE A 235 4.01 0.35 -23.66
N ILE A 236 3.59 -0.58 -24.50
CA ILE A 236 2.18 -0.95 -24.67
C ILE A 236 1.98 -2.44 -24.41
N ILE A 237 0.88 -2.77 -23.73
CA ILE A 237 0.34 -4.12 -23.66
C ILE A 237 -0.68 -4.22 -24.80
N PRO A 238 -0.47 -5.07 -25.82
CA PRO A 238 -1.37 -5.14 -26.96
C PRO A 238 -2.78 -5.58 -26.56
N MET A 239 -3.78 -4.76 -26.87
CA MET A 239 -5.21 -5.11 -26.70
C MET A 239 -5.74 -5.68 -28.01
N GLN A 240 -6.32 -6.89 -27.96
CA GLN A 240 -6.87 -7.58 -29.14
C GLN A 240 -8.40 -7.56 -29.21
N GLY A 241 -9.04 -6.88 -28.25
CA GLY A 241 -10.50 -6.76 -28.18
C GLY A 241 -10.99 -5.37 -28.58
N GLU A 242 -12.23 -5.08 -28.20
CA GLU A 242 -12.93 -3.82 -28.52
C GLU A 242 -12.49 -2.61 -27.66
N ILE A 243 -11.82 -2.86 -26.53
CA ILE A 243 -11.36 -1.83 -25.60
C ILE A 243 -9.86 -1.58 -25.75
N ASP A 244 -9.46 -0.35 -25.53
CA ASP A 244 -8.08 0.15 -25.68
C ASP A 244 -7.29 0.20 -24.37
N SER A 245 -7.94 -0.12 -23.24
CA SER A 245 -7.38 0.03 -21.91
C SER A 245 -7.91 -1.03 -20.94
N MET A 246 -7.19 -1.23 -19.84
CA MET A 246 -7.55 -2.16 -18.77
C MET A 246 -7.33 -1.54 -17.39
N ASN A 247 -7.77 -2.24 -16.34
CA ASN A 247 -7.55 -1.79 -14.98
C ASN A 247 -6.04 -1.64 -14.67
N VAL A 248 -5.66 -0.52 -14.07
CA VAL A 248 -4.27 -0.17 -13.75
C VAL A 248 -3.54 -1.24 -12.93
N SER A 249 -4.23 -1.93 -12.01
CA SER A 249 -3.59 -2.99 -11.20
C SER A 249 -3.31 -4.25 -12.02
N VAL A 250 -4.12 -4.52 -13.05
CA VAL A 250 -3.91 -5.64 -13.98
C VAL A 250 -2.73 -5.32 -14.90
N ALA A 251 -2.68 -4.11 -15.45
CA ALA A 251 -1.53 -3.65 -16.26
C ALA A 251 -0.23 -3.71 -15.45
N ALA A 252 -0.23 -3.20 -14.21
CA ALA A 252 0.92 -3.29 -13.31
C ALA A 252 1.35 -4.75 -13.09
N GLY A 253 0.40 -5.67 -12.88
CA GLY A 253 0.67 -7.10 -12.77
C GLY A 253 1.36 -7.69 -13.99
N ILE A 254 0.84 -7.43 -15.20
CA ILE A 254 1.44 -7.93 -16.45
C ILE A 254 2.88 -7.43 -16.60
N LEU A 255 3.11 -6.14 -16.41
CA LEU A 255 4.43 -5.53 -16.58
C LEU A 255 5.43 -6.02 -15.53
N ILE A 256 5.02 -6.08 -14.26
CA ILE A 256 5.87 -6.57 -13.18
C ILE A 256 6.27 -8.02 -13.45
N PHE A 257 5.32 -8.90 -13.77
CA PHE A 257 5.63 -10.32 -13.94
C PHE A 257 6.41 -10.61 -15.23
N GLU A 258 6.30 -9.78 -16.27
CA GLU A 258 7.23 -9.86 -17.41
C GLU A 258 8.66 -9.47 -17.00
N ALA A 259 8.83 -8.37 -16.26
CA ALA A 259 10.14 -8.00 -15.74
C ALA A 259 10.72 -9.10 -14.83
N LYS A 260 9.89 -9.71 -13.98
CA LYS A 260 10.28 -10.85 -13.14
C LYS A 260 10.67 -12.06 -13.99
N ARG A 261 9.93 -12.39 -15.06
CA ARG A 261 10.23 -13.48 -15.99
C ARG A 261 11.62 -13.32 -16.59
N GLN A 262 11.96 -12.13 -17.07
CA GLN A 262 13.30 -11.84 -17.61
C GLN A 262 14.41 -11.95 -16.54
N ARG A 263 14.07 -11.68 -15.27
CA ARG A 263 14.97 -11.78 -14.11
C ARG A 263 15.01 -13.18 -13.48
N ASN A 264 14.49 -14.21 -14.16
CA ASN A 264 14.53 -15.61 -13.72
C ASN A 264 13.95 -15.83 -12.31
N PHE A 265 12.82 -15.20 -11.99
CA PHE A 265 12.10 -15.54 -10.75
C PHE A 265 11.53 -16.96 -10.85
N ILE A 266 11.90 -17.84 -9.92
CA ILE A 266 11.36 -19.20 -9.77
C ILE A 266 10.76 -19.30 -8.36
#